data_AF-A0A212U9S6-F1
#
_entry.id   AF-A0A212U9S6-F1
#
_cell.length_a   1.000
_cell.length_b   1.000
_cell.length_c   1.000
_cell.angle_alpha   90.00
_cell.angle_beta   90.00
_cell.angle_gamma   90.00
#
_symmetry.space_group_name_H-M   'P 1'
#
loop_
_entity.id
_entity.type
_entity.pdbx_description
1 polymer ?
#
loop_
_entity_poly.entity_id
_entity_poly.type
_entity_poly.pdbx_seq_one_letter_code
_entity_poly.pdbx_strand_id
1 'polypeptide(L)'
;MKILCISIGFGYVFYMCNGFLTLNPRKKPYNVLFDKRIYLVHLGLSIVLAAFGFWYFYDAELQTVSCFVPAIFLIAFFVADSFVKLLTGRHLIIADRWDSKPPNYKWYIDGLLSILILSTSLCFPFVLATYLQQVGSGSSAR
;
A
#
# COMPACT_ATOMS: atom_id res chain seq x y z
N MET A 1 14.03 -15.63 3.63
CA MET A 1 12.59 -15.33 3.52
C MET A 1 12.20 -13.98 4.13
N LYS A 2 12.69 -13.63 5.32
CA LYS A 2 12.43 -12.34 6.00
C LYS A 2 12.72 -11.11 5.12
N ILE A 3 13.89 -11.05 4.48
CA ILE A 3 14.26 -9.97 3.55
C ILE A 3 13.29 -9.92 2.34
N LEU A 4 12.85 -11.09 1.84
CA LEU A 4 11.96 -11.18 0.70
C LEU A 4 10.59 -10.54 1.00
N CYS A 5 9.98 -10.76 2.17
CA CYS A 5 8.72 -10.11 2.53
C CYS A 5 8.87 -8.58 2.61
N ILE A 6 9.98 -8.06 3.15
CA ILE A 6 10.25 -6.61 3.18
C ILE A 6 10.40 -6.08 1.75
N SER A 7 11.26 -6.71 0.94
CA SER A 7 11.53 -6.28 -0.43
C SER A 7 10.29 -6.33 -1.30
N ILE A 8 9.46 -7.37 -1.19
CA ILE A 8 8.20 -7.46 -1.93
C ILE A 8 7.19 -6.45 -1.37
N GLY A 9 7.00 -6.39 -0.05
CA GLY A 9 5.99 -5.54 0.58
C GLY A 9 6.23 -4.06 0.29
N PHE A 10 7.36 -3.53 0.74
CA PHE A 10 7.71 -2.12 0.55
C PHE A 10 8.11 -1.82 -0.89
N GLY A 11 8.83 -2.73 -1.56
CA GLY A 11 9.23 -2.55 -2.95
C GLY A 11 8.03 -2.47 -3.89
N TYR A 12 6.94 -3.19 -3.61
CA TYR A 12 5.70 -3.08 -4.37
C TYR A 12 5.08 -1.68 -4.26
N VAL A 13 4.94 -1.13 -3.04
CA VAL A 13 4.39 0.22 -2.82
C VAL A 13 5.28 1.27 -3.48
N PHE A 14 6.60 1.13 -3.31
CA PHE A 14 7.58 2.01 -3.94
C PHE A 14 7.46 1.98 -5.46
N TYR A 15 7.43 0.79 -6.06
CA TYR A 15 7.26 0.61 -7.51
C TYR A 15 5.97 1.26 -8.01
N MET A 16 4.84 1.03 -7.33
CA MET A 16 3.54 1.57 -7.73
C MET A 16 3.50 3.10 -7.69
N CYS A 17 4.09 3.72 -6.68
CA CYS A 17 3.97 5.16 -6.45
C CYS A 17 5.05 6.00 -7.15
N ASN A 18 6.29 5.51 -7.23
CA ASN A 18 7.42 6.27 -7.76
C ASN A 18 7.77 5.92 -9.20
N GLY A 19 7.47 4.69 -9.65
CA GLY A 19 7.64 4.27 -11.04
C GLY A 19 8.97 4.71 -11.66
N PHE A 20 10.08 4.52 -10.95
CA PHE A 20 11.51 4.77 -11.23
C PHE A 20 11.98 5.91 -12.19
N LEU A 21 11.25 6.39 -13.19
CA LEU A 21 11.74 7.28 -14.26
C LEU A 21 10.67 8.18 -14.92
N THR A 22 9.44 8.30 -14.38
CA THR A 22 8.40 9.16 -15.00
C THR A 22 7.98 10.35 -14.14
N LEU A 23 8.21 11.56 -14.66
CA LEU A 23 7.71 12.82 -14.08
C LEU A 23 6.22 13.08 -14.43
N ASN A 24 5.63 12.20 -15.25
CA ASN A 24 4.23 12.30 -15.65
C ASN A 24 3.38 11.38 -14.75
N PRO A 25 2.54 11.94 -13.87
CA PRO A 25 1.77 11.13 -12.92
C PRO A 25 0.78 10.18 -13.62
N ARG A 26 0.37 10.46 -14.87
CA ARG A 26 -0.51 9.58 -15.66
C ARG A 26 0.20 8.33 -16.21
N LYS A 27 1.54 8.32 -16.19
CA LYS A 27 2.35 7.17 -16.65
C LYS A 27 2.88 6.34 -15.49
N LYS A 28 2.57 6.71 -14.24
CA LYS A 28 3.00 5.96 -13.06
C LYS A 28 2.34 4.57 -13.05
N PRO A 29 3.04 3.52 -12.54
CA PRO A 29 2.54 2.16 -12.57
C PRO A 29 1.20 1.98 -11.86
N TYR A 30 0.92 2.73 -10.78
CA TYR A 30 -0.39 2.62 -10.09
C TYR A 30 -1.60 2.87 -11.01
N ASN A 31 -1.47 3.59 -12.13
CA ASN A 31 -2.60 3.86 -13.02
C ASN A 31 -3.20 2.59 -13.62
N VAL A 32 -2.43 1.49 -13.72
CA VAL A 32 -2.96 0.20 -14.18
C VAL A 32 -4.00 -0.37 -13.21
N LEU A 33 -3.95 0.04 -11.94
CA LEU A 33 -4.88 -0.40 -10.89
C LEU A 33 -6.28 0.21 -11.03
N PHE A 34 -6.49 1.14 -11.98
CA PHE A 34 -7.82 1.61 -12.33
C PHE A 34 -8.61 0.61 -13.18
N ASP A 35 -7.92 -0.30 -13.87
CA ASP A 35 -8.57 -1.44 -14.51
C ASP A 35 -8.96 -2.47 -13.44
N LYS A 36 -10.26 -2.75 -13.33
CA LYS A 36 -10.81 -3.67 -12.33
C LYS A 36 -10.22 -5.08 -12.43
N ARG A 37 -9.93 -5.58 -13.64
CA ARG A 37 -9.36 -6.92 -13.84
C ARG A 37 -7.93 -6.95 -13.30
N ILE A 38 -7.12 -5.96 -13.66
CA ILE A 38 -5.73 -5.86 -13.18
C ILE A 38 -5.72 -5.68 -11.66
N TYR A 39 -6.56 -4.78 -11.13
CA TYR A 39 -6.69 -4.58 -9.68
C TYR A 39 -7.02 -5.88 -8.94
N LEU A 40 -7.98 -6.67 -9.43
CA LEU A 40 -8.35 -7.95 -8.80
C LEU A 40 -7.22 -8.98 -8.84
N VAL A 41 -6.42 -9.01 -9.91
CA VAL A 41 -5.23 -9.88 -9.98
C VAL A 41 -4.20 -9.46 -8.92
N HIS A 42 -3.89 -8.17 -8.83
CA HIS A 42 -2.98 -7.63 -7.83
C HIS A 42 -3.49 -7.89 -6.40
N LEU A 43 -4.79 -7.70 -6.17
CA LEU A 43 -5.43 -7.96 -4.89
C LEU A 43 -5.35 -9.45 -4.54
N GLY A 44 -5.69 -10.35 -5.46
CA GLY A 44 -5.58 -11.79 -5.27
C GLY A 44 -4.16 -12.22 -4.89
N LEU A 45 -3.16 -11.76 -5.64
CA LEU A 45 -1.75 -12.04 -5.34
C LEU A 45 -1.33 -11.47 -3.98
N SER A 46 -1.78 -10.26 -3.63
CA SER A 46 -1.47 -9.65 -2.34
C SER A 46 -2.11 -10.39 -1.16
N ILE A 47 -3.32 -10.95 -1.34
CA ILE A 47 -4.00 -11.77 -0.33
C ILE A 47 -3.28 -13.10 -0.16
N VAL A 48 -2.85 -13.74 -1.25
CA VAL A 48 -2.03 -14.96 -1.18
C VAL A 48 -0.72 -14.70 -0.44
N LEU A 49 -0.06 -13.57 -0.72
CA LEU A 49 1.15 -13.17 -0.02
C LEU A 49 0.90 -12.89 1.47
N ALA A 50 -0.21 -12.22 1.79
CA ALA A 50 -0.62 -11.96 3.17
C ALA A 50 -0.94 -13.27 3.91
N ALA A 51 -1.62 -14.22 3.27
CA ALA A 51 -1.90 -15.55 3.84
C ALA A 51 -0.62 -16.37 4.04
N PHE A 52 0.35 -16.26 3.13
CA PHE A 52 1.68 -16.86 3.31
C PHE A 52 2.42 -16.22 4.49
N GLY A 53 2.37 -14.90 4.62
CA GLY A 53 2.84 -14.18 5.80
C GLY A 53 2.15 -14.69 7.06
N PHE A 54 0.82 -14.84 7.03
CA PHE A 54 -0.01 -15.38 8.12
C PHE A 54 0.45 -16.76 8.60
N TRP A 55 0.74 -17.67 7.68
CA TRP A 55 1.25 -19.01 8.03
C TRP A 55 2.58 -18.92 8.77
N TYR A 56 3.45 -17.98 8.41
CA TYR A 56 4.80 -17.85 8.95
C TYR A 56 4.89 -17.01 10.24
N PHE A 57 3.76 -16.74 10.93
CA PHE A 57 3.66 -15.82 12.08
C PHE A 57 4.32 -16.26 13.38
N TYR A 58 5.14 -17.30 13.38
CA TYR A 58 5.67 -17.86 14.62
C TYR A 58 6.45 -16.84 15.48
N ASP A 59 7.06 -15.82 14.86
CA ASP A 59 7.92 -14.86 15.55
C ASP A 59 7.35 -13.42 15.65
N ALA A 60 6.11 -13.15 15.19
CA ALA A 60 5.49 -11.80 15.20
C ALA A 60 6.42 -10.66 14.70
N GLU A 61 7.32 -10.99 13.78
CA GLU A 61 8.37 -10.11 13.32
C GLU A 61 7.88 -9.15 12.22
N LEU A 62 8.38 -7.91 12.24
CA LEU A 62 8.09 -6.88 11.23
C LEU A 62 8.31 -7.39 9.80
N GLN A 63 9.34 -8.22 9.62
CA GLN A 63 9.70 -8.83 8.34
C GLN A 63 8.55 -9.66 7.79
N THR A 64 7.90 -10.47 8.61
CA THR A 64 6.76 -11.31 8.21
C THR A 64 5.51 -10.46 8.01
N VAL A 65 5.28 -9.47 8.87
CA VAL A 65 4.15 -8.53 8.74
C VAL A 65 4.24 -7.68 7.48
N SER A 66 5.43 -7.46 6.94
CA SER A 66 5.63 -6.73 5.67
C SER A 66 4.96 -7.42 4.47
N CYS A 67 4.69 -8.72 4.56
CA CYS A 67 3.94 -9.44 3.52
C CYS A 67 2.47 -8.96 3.39
N PHE A 68 1.93 -8.20 4.34
CA PHE A 68 0.59 -7.59 4.30
C PHE A 68 0.56 -6.24 3.59
N VAL A 69 1.72 -5.59 3.43
CA VAL A 69 1.85 -4.24 2.89
C VAL A 69 1.13 -4.08 1.53
N PRO A 70 1.30 -4.99 0.54
CA PRO A 70 0.65 -4.82 -0.76
C PRO A 70 -0.88 -4.86 -0.66
N ALA A 71 -1.42 -5.70 0.22
CA ALA A 71 -2.87 -5.81 0.41
C ALA A 71 -3.44 -4.55 1.07
N ILE A 72 -2.77 -4.05 2.12
CA ILE A 72 -3.13 -2.80 2.79
C ILE A 72 -3.10 -1.63 1.80
N PHE A 73 -2.04 -1.55 0.99
CA PHE A 73 -1.90 -0.53 -0.03
C PHE A 73 -3.05 -0.57 -1.04
N LEU A 74 -3.39 -1.74 -1.57
CA LEU A 74 -4.46 -1.87 -2.56
C LEU A 74 -5.82 -1.50 -1.98
N ILE A 75 -6.13 -1.92 -0.75
CA ILE A 75 -7.36 -1.55 -0.05
C ILE A 75 -7.42 -0.04 0.17
N ALA A 76 -6.36 0.56 0.71
CA ALA A 76 -6.28 2.00 0.93
C ALA A 76 -6.42 2.79 -0.38
N PHE A 77 -5.75 2.32 -1.45
CA PHE A 77 -5.83 2.91 -2.78
C PHE A 77 -7.25 2.85 -3.34
N PHE A 78 -7.94 1.72 -3.23
CA PHE A 78 -9.31 1.57 -3.71
C PHE A 78 -10.30 2.48 -2.97
N VAL A 79 -10.18 2.58 -1.64
CA VAL A 79 -10.99 3.49 -0.82
C VAL A 79 -10.74 4.94 -1.23
N ALA A 80 -9.48 5.34 -1.38
CA ALA A 80 -9.11 6.69 -1.77
C ALA A 80 -9.57 7.02 -3.20
N ASP A 81 -9.37 6.14 -4.19
CA ASP A 81 -9.83 6.34 -5.57
C ASP A 81 -11.36 6.48 -5.63
N SER A 82 -12.08 5.63 -4.90
CA SER A 82 -13.54 5.70 -4.80
C SER A 82 -14.00 7.05 -4.23
N PHE A 83 -13.31 7.55 -3.20
CA PHE A 83 -13.60 8.85 -2.61
C PHE A 83 -13.30 10.01 -3.58
N VAL A 84 -12.18 9.98 -4.31
CA VAL A 84 -11.87 11.00 -5.32
C VAL A 84 -12.88 10.99 -6.45
N LYS A 85 -13.28 9.81 -6.93
CA LYS A 85 -14.33 9.67 -7.95
C LYS A 85 -15.64 10.27 -7.49
N LEU A 86 -16.04 10.02 -6.24
CA LEU A 86 -17.26 10.58 -5.67
C LEU A 86 -17.21 12.13 -5.62
N LEU A 87 -16.08 12.71 -5.21
CA LEU A 87 -15.96 14.16 -5.03
C LEU A 87 -15.68 14.95 -6.31
N THR A 88 -15.02 14.32 -7.30
CA THR A 88 -14.44 15.04 -8.44
C THR A 88 -14.78 14.44 -9.79
N GLY A 89 -15.42 13.26 -9.83
CA GLY A 89 -15.73 12.54 -11.07
C GLY A 89 -14.51 11.97 -11.80
N ARG A 90 -13.32 12.03 -11.21
CA ARG A 90 -12.07 11.51 -11.78
C ARG A 90 -11.35 10.56 -10.82
N HIS A 91 -10.37 9.86 -11.36
CA HIS A 91 -9.47 9.01 -10.58
C HIS A 91 -8.50 9.82 -9.70
N LEU A 92 -8.00 9.16 -8.65
CA LEU A 92 -6.95 9.67 -7.77
C LEU A 92 -5.64 9.91 -8.55
N ILE A 93 -4.92 10.99 -8.21
CA ILE A 93 -3.63 11.28 -8.82
C ILE A 93 -2.55 11.32 -7.73
N ILE A 94 -1.62 10.36 -7.76
CA ILE A 94 -0.47 10.32 -6.85
C ILE A 94 0.68 11.06 -7.50
N ALA A 95 0.83 12.35 -7.17
CA ALA A 95 1.86 13.23 -7.71
C ALA A 95 2.78 13.73 -6.59
N ASP A 96 4.09 13.59 -6.80
CA ASP A 96 5.13 14.09 -5.91
C ASP A 96 5.49 15.55 -6.24
N ARG A 97 6.33 16.17 -5.41
CA ARG A 97 6.77 17.57 -5.61
C ARG A 97 7.45 17.79 -6.97
N TRP A 98 8.05 16.74 -7.52
CA TRP A 98 8.83 16.78 -8.76
C TRP A 98 7.99 16.47 -10.02
N ASP A 99 6.73 16.07 -9.86
CA ASP A 99 5.86 15.69 -10.98
C ASP A 99 5.21 16.90 -11.66
N SER A 100 4.96 16.77 -12.97
CA SER A 100 4.16 17.71 -13.74
C SER A 100 2.67 17.52 -13.43
N LYS A 101 2.14 18.31 -12.49
CA LYS A 101 0.75 18.24 -12.03
C LYS A 101 -0.23 18.68 -13.14
N PRO A 102 -1.30 17.92 -13.40
CA PRO A 102 -2.32 18.34 -14.37
C PRO A 102 -3.15 19.53 -13.85
N PRO A 103 -3.79 20.31 -14.74
CA PRO A 103 -4.53 21.52 -14.36
C PRO A 103 -5.65 21.29 -13.33
N ASN A 104 -6.28 20.11 -13.36
CA ASN A 104 -7.40 19.75 -12.47
C ASN A 104 -6.93 19.04 -11.18
N TYR A 105 -5.63 19.09 -10.86
CA TYR A 105 -5.06 18.50 -9.66
C TYR A 105 -5.48 19.29 -8.42
N LYS A 106 -6.12 18.60 -7.48
CA LYS A 106 -6.59 19.21 -6.22
C LYS A 106 -5.69 18.72 -5.11
N TRP A 107 -4.59 19.45 -4.86
CA TRP A 107 -3.53 19.04 -3.92
C TRP A 107 -4.06 18.66 -2.54
N TYR A 108 -5.11 19.33 -2.07
CA TYR A 108 -5.72 19.08 -0.76
C TYR A 108 -6.50 17.76 -0.69
N ILE A 109 -7.01 17.25 -1.82
CA ILE A 109 -7.66 15.94 -1.90
C ILE A 109 -6.62 14.89 -2.29
N ASP A 110 -6.00 15.05 -3.46
CA ASP A 110 -5.10 14.06 -4.03
C ASP A 110 -3.84 13.88 -3.18
N GLY A 111 -3.25 14.98 -2.71
CA GLY A 111 -2.04 14.96 -1.89
C GLY A 111 -2.31 14.38 -0.51
N LEU A 112 -3.40 14.80 0.15
CA LEU A 112 -3.79 14.27 1.45
C LEU A 112 -4.07 12.76 1.39
N LEU A 113 -4.81 12.30 0.38
CA LEU A 113 -5.11 10.87 0.21
C LEU A 113 -3.87 10.07 -0.17
N SER A 114 -2.98 10.63 -1.00
CA SER A 114 -1.70 9.99 -1.32
C SER A 114 -0.85 9.80 -0.07
N ILE A 115 -0.75 10.83 0.78
CA ILE A 115 -0.07 10.74 2.08
C ILE A 115 -0.75 9.69 2.95
N LEU A 116 -2.08 9.69 3.03
CA LEU A 116 -2.82 8.73 3.84
C LEU A 116 -2.58 7.28 3.37
N ILE A 117 -2.60 7.01 2.07
CA ILE A 117 -2.30 5.69 1.50
C ILE A 117 -0.89 5.27 1.89
N LEU A 118 0.11 6.13 1.67
CA LEU A 118 1.50 5.82 1.95
C LEU A 118 1.73 5.62 3.45
N SER A 119 1.29 6.56 4.29
CA SER A 119 1.40 6.44 5.74
C SER A 119 0.69 5.21 6.28
N THR A 120 -0.51 4.89 5.81
CA THR A 120 -1.22 3.68 6.25
C THR A 120 -0.46 2.42 5.81
N SER A 121 -0.03 2.35 4.55
CA SER A 121 0.66 1.18 4.01
C SER A 121 2.04 0.95 4.66
N LEU A 122 2.74 2.03 4.99
CA LEU A 122 4.08 1.98 5.56
C LEU A 122 4.09 1.84 7.08
N CYS A 123 3.17 2.50 7.80
CA CYS A 123 3.15 2.50 9.26
C CYS A 123 2.32 1.36 9.86
N PHE A 124 1.24 0.91 9.19
CA PHE A 124 0.39 -0.17 9.70
C PHE A 124 1.17 -1.47 9.99
N PRO A 125 2.13 -1.92 9.17
CA PRO A 125 2.94 -3.08 9.49
C PRO A 125 3.70 -2.96 10.82
N PHE A 126 4.20 -1.77 11.15
CA PHE A 126 4.88 -1.53 12.41
C PHE A 126 3.92 -1.62 13.59
N VAL A 127 2.74 -0.99 13.48
CA VAL A 127 1.70 -1.05 14.51
C VAL A 127 1.20 -2.48 14.73
N LEU A 128 1.01 -3.25 13.64
CA LEU A 128 0.58 -4.63 13.74
C LEU A 128 1.66 -5.51 14.35
N ALA A 129 2.93 -5.32 13.96
CA ALA A 129 4.04 -6.07 14.56
C ALA A 129 4.17 -5.82 16.07
N THR A 130 4.11 -4.56 16.52
CA THR A 130 4.21 -4.23 17.95
C THR A 130 3.04 -4.78 18.74
N TYR A 131 1.81 -4.68 18.21
CA TYR A 131 0.63 -5.27 18.82
C TYR A 131 0.76 -6.78 18.99
N LEU A 132 1.21 -7.48 17.96
CA LEU A 132 1.34 -8.94 17.99
C LEU A 132 2.47 -9.40 18.93
N GLN A 133 3.56 -8.65 19.03
CA GLN A 133 4.63 -8.92 20.01
C GLN A 133 4.12 -8.76 21.46
N GLN A 134 3.29 -7.75 21.73
CA GLN A 134 2.67 -7.57 23.04
C GLN A 134 1.70 -8.71 23.39
N VAL A 135 0.87 -9.14 22.45
CA VAL A 135 -0.08 -10.26 22.67
C VAL A 135 0.68 -11.58 22.87
N GLY A 136 1.73 -11.84 22.08
CA GLY A 136 2.55 -13.04 22.20
C GLY A 136 3.30 -13.12 23.55
N SER A 137 3.92 -12.03 23.98
CA SER A 137 4.63 -11.98 25.27
C SER A 137 3.71 -12.15 26.49
N GLY A 138 2.48 -11.65 26.42
CA GLY A 138 1.47 -11.86 27.48
C GLY A 138 0.96 -13.30 27.58
N SER A 139 1.06 -14.09 26.51
CA SER A 139 0.61 -15.49 26.47
C SER A 139 1.65 -16.50 26.98
N SER A 140 2.94 -16.14 27.01
CA SER A 140 3.99 -16.98 27.63
C SER A 140 4.16 -16.76 29.13
N ALA A 141 3.48 -15.78 29.71
CA ALA A 141 3.49 -15.47 31.14
C ALA A 141 2.32 -16.10 31.92
N ARG A 142 1.49 -16.93 31.26
CA ARG A 142 0.41 -17.73 31.85
C ARG A 142 0.66 -19.20 31.57
#